data_AF-A0A9R1ARW5-F1
#
_entry.id   AF-A0A9R1ARW5-F1
#
_cell.length_a   1.000
_cell.length_b   1.000
_cell.length_c   1.000
_cell.angle_alpha   90.00
_cell.angle_beta   90.00
_cell.angle_gamma   90.00
#
_symmetry.space_group_name_H-M   'P 1'
#
loop_
_entity.id
_entity.type
_entity.pdbx_description
1 polymer ?
#
loop_
_entity_poly.entity_id
_entity_poly.type
_entity_poly.pdbx_seq_one_letter_code
_entity_poly.pdbx_strand_id
1 'polypeptide(L)'
;MQESSAASPIEIRDMEADVFKSLLHFIYTDSVRPVLDVVMASHLLVAADRYNIMRLKQICEEKLCNHIDSNMVATYLALAEQHGFSRLKEACFQFLASPSNLEAMMASDGYEHLKSSCPSVLKELIARIMPAELNTAKDIIMI
;
A
#
# COMPACT_ATOMS: atom_id res chain seq x y z
N MET A 1 -33.75 -8.20 -33.00
CA MET A 1 -32.77 -7.96 -31.93
C MET A 1 -31.69 -7.08 -32.53
N GLN A 2 -31.64 -5.81 -32.14
CA GLN A 2 -30.77 -4.81 -32.73
C GLN A 2 -29.48 -4.83 -31.91
N GLU A 3 -28.40 -5.37 -32.47
CA GLU A 3 -27.06 -5.27 -31.87
C GLU A 3 -26.70 -3.79 -31.78
N SER A 4 -26.68 -3.25 -30.56
CA SER A 4 -26.45 -1.83 -30.33
C SER A 4 -24.98 -1.49 -30.60
N SER A 5 -24.79 -0.48 -31.45
CA SER A 5 -23.60 0.37 -31.65
C SER A 5 -22.26 -0.18 -31.15
N ALA A 6 -21.33 -0.45 -32.07
CA ALA A 6 -19.93 -0.70 -31.73
C ALA A 6 -19.45 0.38 -30.74
N ALA A 7 -19.23 -0.01 -29.48
CA ALA A 7 -18.81 0.91 -28.44
C ALA A 7 -17.43 1.45 -28.79
N SER A 8 -17.24 2.76 -28.62
CA SER A 8 -15.93 3.37 -28.79
C SER A 8 -14.89 2.68 -27.91
N PRO A 9 -13.64 2.47 -28.38
CA PRO A 9 -12.60 1.85 -27.58
C PRO A 9 -12.38 2.58 -26.25
N ILE A 10 -12.18 1.81 -25.17
CA ILE A 10 -11.83 2.35 -23.85
C ILE A 10 -10.30 2.39 -23.76
N GLU A 11 -9.74 3.59 -23.62
CA GLU A 11 -8.30 3.78 -23.43
C GLU A 11 -7.92 3.73 -21.94
N ILE A 12 -6.86 2.98 -21.60
CA ILE A 12 -6.32 2.87 -20.25
C ILE A 12 -4.89 3.41 -20.27
N ARG A 13 -4.65 4.53 -19.57
CA ARG A 13 -3.36 5.24 -19.61
C ARG A 13 -2.47 5.01 -18.40
N ASP A 14 -3.05 4.87 -17.20
CA ASP A 14 -2.29 4.82 -15.93
C ASP A 14 -2.08 3.39 -15.44
N MET A 15 -1.81 2.46 -16.35
CA MET A 15 -1.55 1.08 -15.99
C MET A 15 -0.64 0.41 -17.00
N GLU A 16 0.37 -0.29 -16.48
CA GLU A 16 1.23 -1.14 -17.30
C GLU A 16 0.43 -2.28 -17.93
N ALA A 17 0.76 -2.63 -19.17
CA ALA A 17 0.06 -3.65 -19.94
C ALA A 17 0.06 -5.02 -19.24
N ASP A 18 1.15 -5.38 -18.56
CA ASP A 18 1.26 -6.66 -17.85
C ASP A 18 0.42 -6.71 -16.56
N VAL A 19 0.26 -5.57 -15.89
CA VAL A 19 -0.65 -5.43 -14.74
C VAL A 19 -2.09 -5.59 -15.23
N PHE A 20 -2.46 -4.90 -16.31
CA PHE A 20 -3.80 -5.00 -16.87
C PHE A 20 -4.11 -6.41 -17.40
N LYS A 21 -3.14 -7.07 -18.05
CA LYS A 21 -3.27 -8.46 -18.49
C LYS A 21 -3.51 -9.41 -17.31
N SER A 22 -2.86 -9.15 -16.18
CA SER A 22 -3.03 -9.96 -14.96
C SER A 22 -4.38 -9.70 -14.30
N LEU A 23 -4.85 -8.44 -14.33
CA LEU A 23 -6.20 -8.06 -13.89
C LEU A 23 -7.27 -8.79 -14.72
N LEU A 24 -7.16 -8.75 -16.05
CA LEU A 24 -8.06 -9.45 -16.96
C LEU A 24 -8.02 -10.97 -16.73
N HIS A 25 -6.83 -11.55 -16.57
CA HIS A 25 -6.71 -12.97 -16.24
C HIS A 25 -7.52 -13.33 -15.00
N PHE A 26 -7.42 -12.54 -13.92
CA PHE A 26 -8.23 -12.75 -12.73
C PHE A 26 -9.73 -12.60 -13.00
N ILE A 27 -10.16 -11.56 -13.73
CA ILE A 27 -11.59 -11.35 -14.07
C ILE A 27 -12.17 -12.57 -14.80
N TYR A 28 -11.42 -13.15 -15.74
CA TYR A 28 -11.90 -14.25 -16.57
C TYR A 28 -11.76 -15.64 -15.94
N THR A 29 -10.83 -15.81 -14.99
CA THR A 29 -10.50 -17.15 -14.45
C THR A 29 -10.71 -17.28 -12.93
N ASP A 30 -10.99 -16.17 -12.25
CA ASP A 30 -11.06 -16.06 -10.79
C ASP A 30 -9.80 -16.59 -10.08
N SER A 31 -8.65 -16.54 -10.78
CA SER A 31 -7.37 -17.08 -10.35
C SER A 31 -6.22 -16.10 -10.58
N VAL A 32 -5.23 -16.13 -9.68
CA VAL A 32 -3.96 -15.41 -9.84
C VAL A 32 -2.92 -16.34 -10.45
N ARG A 33 -1.90 -15.77 -11.11
CA ARG A 33 -0.77 -16.57 -11.59
C ARG A 33 -0.09 -17.27 -10.41
N PRO A 34 0.43 -18.51 -10.58
CA PRO A 34 1.04 -19.28 -9.50
C PRO A 34 2.18 -18.55 -8.77
N VAL A 35 2.92 -17.71 -9.50
CA VAL A 35 3.97 -16.85 -8.94
C VAL A 35 3.50 -15.40 -9.09
N LEU A 36 2.91 -14.87 -8.01
CA LEU A 36 2.62 -13.46 -7.85
C LEU A 36 3.73 -12.86 -6.98
N ASP A 37 4.67 -12.15 -7.60
CA ASP A 37 5.69 -11.41 -6.87
C ASP A 37 5.11 -10.14 -6.20
N VAL A 38 5.87 -9.55 -5.30
CA VAL A 38 5.43 -8.40 -4.50
C VAL A 38 5.29 -7.10 -5.29
N VAL A 39 6.03 -6.93 -6.39
CA VAL A 39 5.94 -5.74 -7.24
C VAL A 39 4.63 -5.80 -8.02
N MET A 40 4.37 -6.93 -8.69
CA MET A 40 3.11 -7.19 -9.38
C MET A 40 1.92 -7.14 -8.42
N ALA A 41 2.04 -7.69 -7.20
CA ALA A 41 0.99 -7.59 -6.18
C ALA A 41 0.70 -6.14 -5.78
N SER A 42 1.71 -5.28 -5.68
CA SER A 42 1.54 -3.85 -5.36
C SER A 42 0.76 -3.12 -6.46
N HIS A 43 1.13 -3.32 -7.73
CA HIS A 43 0.40 -2.73 -8.85
C HIS A 43 -1.01 -3.29 -9.01
N LEU A 44 -1.17 -4.62 -8.83
CA LEU A 44 -2.50 -5.25 -8.88
C LEU A 44 -3.38 -4.84 -7.72
N LEU A 45 -2.85 -4.53 -6.54
CA LEU A 45 -3.64 -4.04 -5.42
C LEU A 45 -4.31 -2.71 -5.79
N VAL A 46 -3.54 -1.78 -6.37
CA VAL A 46 -4.05 -0.48 -6.84
C VAL A 46 -5.05 -0.66 -7.99
N ALA A 47 -4.75 -1.54 -8.95
CA ALA A 47 -5.66 -1.81 -10.06
C ALA A 47 -6.97 -2.47 -9.56
N ALA A 48 -6.89 -3.45 -8.67
CA ALA A 48 -8.05 -4.12 -8.11
C ALA A 48 -8.93 -3.15 -7.31
N ASP A 49 -8.34 -2.20 -6.59
CA ASP A 49 -9.09 -1.12 -5.93
C ASP A 49 -9.78 -0.19 -6.93
N ARG A 50 -9.04 0.29 -7.95
CA ARG A 50 -9.57 1.16 -9.02
C ARG A 50 -10.77 0.56 -9.75
N TYR A 51 -10.75 -0.75 -10.00
CA TYR A 51 -11.83 -1.47 -10.70
C TYR A 51 -12.79 -2.22 -9.77
N ASN A 52 -12.70 -1.99 -8.45
CA ASN A 52 -13.55 -2.58 -7.42
C ASN A 52 -13.63 -4.13 -7.46
N ILE A 53 -12.48 -4.78 -7.70
CA ILE A 53 -12.35 -6.24 -7.72
C ILE A 53 -11.91 -6.72 -6.33
N MET A 54 -12.88 -6.75 -5.41
CA MET A 54 -12.63 -6.92 -3.97
C MET A 54 -11.82 -8.18 -3.61
N ARG A 55 -12.09 -9.32 -4.26
CA ARG A 55 -11.37 -10.59 -3.98
C ARG A 55 -9.90 -10.51 -4.37
N LEU A 56 -9.58 -9.92 -5.52
CA LEU A 56 -8.19 -9.70 -5.95
C LEU A 56 -7.48 -8.69 -5.04
N LYS A 57 -8.17 -7.62 -4.65
CA LYS A 57 -7.66 -6.63 -3.69
C LYS A 57 -7.21 -7.33 -2.40
N GLN A 58 -8.06 -8.18 -1.83
CA GLN A 58 -7.75 -8.92 -0.60
C GLN A 58 -6.54 -9.85 -0.76
N ILE A 59 -6.46 -10.60 -1.87
CA ILE A 59 -5.32 -11.50 -2.16
C ILE A 59 -4.01 -10.71 -2.24
N CYS A 60 -4.02 -9.58 -2.97
CA CYS A 60 -2.83 -8.75 -3.12
C CYS A 60 -2.43 -8.10 -1.80
N GLU A 61 -3.39 -7.54 -1.06
CA GLU A 61 -3.12 -6.92 0.24
C GLU A 61 -2.57 -7.94 1.25
N GLU A 62 -3.10 -9.16 1.28
CA GLU A 62 -2.58 -10.25 2.09
C GLU A 62 -1.14 -10.63 1.72
N LYS A 63 -0.87 -10.74 0.42
CA LYS A 63 0.48 -11.02 -0.08
C LYS A 63 1.47 -9.97 0.41
N LEU A 64 1.13 -8.68 0.31
CA LEU A 64 2.02 -7.60 0.75
C LEU A 64 2.21 -7.60 2.28
N CYS A 65 1.13 -7.80 3.05
CA CYS A 65 1.21 -7.89 4.51
C CYS A 65 2.14 -9.03 4.99
N ASN A 66 2.16 -10.15 4.27
CA ASN A 66 3.00 -11.31 4.60
C ASN A 66 4.47 -11.17 4.14
N HIS A 67 4.79 -10.12 3.39
CA HIS A 67 6.12 -9.88 2.81
C HIS A 67 6.64 -8.47 3.12
N ILE A 68 6.42 -8.00 4.35
CA ILE A 68 6.99 -6.76 4.85
C ILE A 68 8.43 -7.01 5.30
N ASP A 69 9.36 -6.21 4.79
CA ASP A 69 10.75 -6.15 5.23
C ASP A 69 11.25 -4.70 5.31
N SER A 70 12.46 -4.50 5.83
CA SER A 70 13.04 -3.17 6.03
C SER A 70 13.25 -2.37 4.74
N ASN A 71 13.39 -3.04 3.59
CA ASN A 71 13.60 -2.38 2.30
C ASN A 71 12.27 -1.95 1.67
N MET A 72 11.19 -2.70 1.92
CA MET A 72 9.89 -2.50 1.29
C MET A 72 8.89 -1.73 2.16
N VAL A 73 9.05 -1.72 3.48
CA VAL A 73 8.07 -1.15 4.42
C VAL A 73 7.79 0.34 4.16
N ALA A 74 8.80 1.13 3.78
CA ALA A 74 8.61 2.53 3.44
C ALA A 74 7.73 2.69 2.18
N THR A 75 7.98 1.86 1.16
CA THR A 75 7.20 1.83 -0.08
C THR A 75 5.75 1.41 0.19
N TYR A 76 5.54 0.39 1.02
CA TYR A 76 4.19 -0.07 1.37
C TYR A 76 3.43 0.93 2.23
N LEU A 77 4.08 1.65 3.13
CA LEU A 77 3.47 2.76 3.86
C LEU A 77 3.00 3.87 2.94
N ALA A 78 3.84 4.27 1.97
CA ALA A 78 3.46 5.28 0.99
C ALA A 78 2.27 4.80 0.15
N LEU A 79 2.31 3.57 -0.36
CA LEU A 79 1.23 2.95 -1.12
C LEU A 79 -0.08 2.92 -0.31
N ALA A 80 -0.01 2.50 0.95
CA ALA A 80 -1.17 2.37 1.81
C ALA A 80 -1.76 3.73 2.21
N GLU A 81 -0.93 4.75 2.44
CA GLU A 81 -1.39 6.11 2.71
C GLU A 81 -2.06 6.73 1.47
N GLN A 82 -1.45 6.58 0.28
CA GLN A 82 -1.95 7.18 -0.96
C GLN A 82 -3.29 6.59 -1.42
N HIS A 83 -3.50 5.29 -1.19
CA HIS A 83 -4.69 4.56 -1.65
C HIS A 83 -5.65 4.16 -0.52
N GLY A 84 -5.34 4.50 0.73
CA GLY A 84 -6.21 4.20 1.88
C GLY A 84 -6.27 2.71 2.25
N PHE A 85 -5.19 1.94 2.03
CA PHE A 85 -5.11 0.52 2.40
C PHE A 85 -4.80 0.35 3.89
N SER A 86 -5.83 0.51 4.74
CA SER A 86 -5.68 0.54 6.20
C SER A 86 -5.05 -0.72 6.79
N ARG A 87 -5.33 -1.91 6.23
CA ARG A 87 -4.77 -3.17 6.72
C ARG A 87 -3.27 -3.26 6.44
N LEU A 88 -2.85 -2.90 5.24
CA LEU A 88 -1.43 -2.83 4.89
C LEU A 88 -0.68 -1.78 5.73
N LYS A 89 -1.29 -0.60 5.93
CA LYS A 89 -0.73 0.46 6.77
C LYS A 89 -0.50 -0.02 8.21
N GLU A 90 -1.49 -0.68 8.79
CA GLU A 90 -1.40 -1.22 10.14
C GLU A 90 -0.33 -2.30 10.26
N ALA A 91 -0.25 -3.22 9.29
CA ALA A 91 0.80 -4.25 9.25
C ALA A 91 2.21 -3.63 9.18
N CYS A 92 2.38 -2.54 8.41
CA CYS A 92 3.64 -1.80 8.35
C CYS A 92 3.98 -1.16 9.71
N PHE A 93 2.99 -0.55 10.38
CA PHE A 93 3.21 0.03 11.71
C PHE A 93 3.57 -1.03 12.76
N GLN A 94 2.95 -2.20 12.72
CA GLN A 94 3.31 -3.33 13.58
C GLN A 94 4.75 -3.79 13.32
N PHE A 95 5.17 -3.89 12.07
CA PHE A 95 6.56 -4.23 11.72
C PHE A 95 7.56 -3.19 12.26
N LEU A 96 7.22 -1.90 12.17
CA LEU A 96 8.06 -0.79 12.61
C LEU A 96 8.01 -0.52 14.13
N ALA A 97 7.17 -1.23 14.88
CA ALA A 97 7.18 -1.16 16.34
C ALA A 97 8.51 -1.66 16.94
N SER A 98 9.26 -2.47 16.20
CA SER A 98 10.63 -2.86 16.55
C SER A 98 11.62 -1.73 16.23
N PRO A 99 12.43 -1.25 17.21
CA PRO A 99 13.42 -0.21 16.98
C PRO A 99 14.43 -0.54 15.87
N SER A 100 14.85 -1.81 15.79
CA SER A 100 15.78 -2.28 14.74
C SER A 100 15.19 -2.20 13.33
N ASN A 101 13.90 -2.50 13.18
CA ASN A 101 13.21 -2.38 11.89
C ASN A 101 13.00 -0.92 11.51
N LEU A 102 12.70 -0.05 12.48
CA LEU A 102 12.59 1.38 12.28
C LEU A 102 13.92 1.99 11.83
N GLU A 103 15.02 1.65 12.49
CA GLU A 103 16.36 2.08 12.12
C GLU A 103 16.74 1.60 10.71
N ALA A 104 16.49 0.33 10.40
CA ALA A 104 16.75 -0.23 9.08
C ALA A 104 15.93 0.46 7.97
N MET A 105 14.65 0.78 8.24
CA MET A 105 13.82 1.55 7.30
C MET A 105 14.41 2.95 7.10
N MET A 106 14.77 3.67 8.17
CA MET A 106 15.32 5.04 8.06
C MET A 106 16.64 5.09 7.29
N ALA A 107 17.42 4.00 7.29
CA ALA A 107 18.63 3.86 6.50
C ALA A 107 18.39 3.45 5.04
N SER A 108 17.15 3.11 4.66
CA SER A 108 16.80 2.70 3.30
C SER A 108 16.50 3.89 2.38
N ASP A 109 16.74 3.73 1.08
CA ASP A 109 16.40 4.75 0.06
C ASP A 109 14.89 5.06 0.03
N GLY A 110 14.06 4.08 0.39
CA GLY A 110 12.60 4.24 0.43
C GLY A 110 12.12 5.26 1.47
N TYR A 111 12.90 5.51 2.52
CA TYR A 111 12.53 6.47 3.57
C TYR A 111 12.48 7.91 3.08
N GLU A 112 13.45 8.35 2.27
CA GLU A 112 13.45 9.72 1.76
C GLU A 112 12.27 9.96 0.81
N HIS A 113 11.92 8.96 -0.01
CA HIS A 113 10.70 9.02 -0.81
C HIS A 113 9.46 9.16 0.09
N LEU A 114 9.29 8.29 1.08
CA LEU A 114 8.17 8.32 2.03
C LEU A 114 8.02 9.68 2.72
N LYS A 115 9.14 10.25 3.16
CA LYS A 115 9.21 11.55 3.84
C LYS A 115 8.76 12.69 2.93
N SER A 116 9.10 12.63 1.65
CA SER A 116 8.68 13.64 0.67
C SER A 116 7.23 13.47 0.21
N SER A 117 6.77 12.23 0.01
CA SER A 117 5.45 11.94 -0.58
C SER A 117 4.33 11.93 0.45
N CYS A 118 4.61 11.48 1.68
CA CYS A 118 3.60 11.17 2.69
C CYS A 118 4.05 11.58 4.12
N PRO A 119 4.38 12.86 4.39
CA PRO A 119 4.90 13.26 5.70
C PRO A 119 3.88 13.08 6.85
N SER A 120 2.57 13.00 6.55
CA SER A 120 1.52 12.70 7.54
C SER A 120 1.72 11.33 8.20
N VAL A 121 2.07 10.31 7.41
CA VAL A 121 2.20 8.93 7.90
C VAL A 121 3.36 8.77 8.88
N LEU A 122 4.43 9.56 8.70
CA LEU A 122 5.56 9.60 9.64
C LEU A 122 5.17 10.25 10.97
N LYS A 123 4.36 11.31 10.94
CA LYS A 123 3.84 11.93 12.17
C LYS A 123 2.98 10.93 12.95
N GLU A 124 2.14 10.17 12.26
CA GLU A 124 1.32 9.13 12.87
C GLU A 124 2.18 8.01 13.47
N LEU A 125 3.20 7.53 12.72
CA LEU A 125 4.14 6.53 13.21
C LEU A 125 4.85 6.99 14.49
N ILE A 126 5.38 8.22 14.50
CA ILE A 126 6.04 8.80 15.68
C ILE A 126 5.07 8.86 16.86
N ALA A 127 3.83 9.29 16.64
CA ALA A 127 2.82 9.36 17.71
C ALA A 127 2.48 7.99 18.31
N ARG A 128 2.61 6.90 17.53
CA ARG A 128 2.40 5.52 18.00
C ARG A 128 3.59 4.96 18.79
N ILE A 129 4.81 5.34 18.41
CA ILE A 129 6.05 4.83 19.03
C ILE A 129 6.40 5.63 20.30
N MET A 130 6.06 6.92 20.35
CA MET A 130 6.34 7.73 21.53
C MET A 130 5.49 7.27 22.72
N PRO A 131 6.09 7.04 23.91
CA PRO A 131 5.32 6.80 25.12
C PRO A 131 4.41 8.01 25.40
N ALA A 132 3.17 7.74 25.82
CA ALA A 132 2.12 8.74 26.02
C ALA A 132 2.49 9.89 26.98
N GLU A 133 3.58 9.72 27.74
CA GLU A 133 4.11 10.66 28.74
C GLU A 133 4.73 11.93 28.14
N LEU A 134 5.03 11.98 26.84
CA LEU A 134 5.52 13.21 26.19
C LEU A 134 4.39 14.19 25.82
N ASN A 135 3.14 13.70 25.75
CA ASN A 135 1.97 14.53 25.39
C ASN A 135 1.42 15.34 26.58
N THR A 136 1.68 14.93 27.82
CA THR A 136 1.19 15.61 29.03
C THR A 136 2.08 16.77 29.47
N ALA A 137 3.32 16.85 28.99
CA ALA A 137 4.25 17.95 29.31
C ALA A 137 3.89 19.29 28.65
N LYS A 138 2.95 19.30 27.68
CA LYS A 138 2.45 20.55 27.08
C LYS A 138 1.47 21.32 27.98
N ASP A 139 0.80 20.64 28.91
CA ASP A 139 -0.18 21.27 29.81
C ASP A 139 0.47 21.86 31.08
N ILE A 140 1.76 21.61 31.34
CA ILE A 140 2.46 22.08 32.54
C ILE A 140 3.16 23.43 32.32
N ILE A 141 3.42 23.84 31.06
CA ILE A 141 4.11 25.10 30.73
C ILE A 141 3.11 26.25 30.43
N MET A 142 1.81 26.01 30.59
CA MET A 142 0.75 27.03 30.44
C MET A 142 0.01 27.33 31.76
N ILE A 143 0.74 27.39 32.87
CA ILE A 143 0.28 27.98 34.14
C ILE A 143 1.30 29.01 34.61
#